data_AF-A0A5A5TFI8-F1
#
_entry.id   AF-A0A5A5TFI8-F1
#
_cell.length_a   1.000
_cell.length_b   1.000
_cell.length_c   1.000
_cell.angle_alpha   90.00
_cell.angle_beta   90.00
_cell.angle_gamma   90.00
#
_symmetry.space_group_name_H-M   'P 1'
#
loop_
_entity.id
_entity.type
_entity.pdbx_description
1 polymer ?
#
loop_
_entity_poly.entity_id
_entity_poly.type
_entity_poly.pdbx_seq_one_letter_code
_entity_poly.pdbx_strand_id
1 'polypeptide(L)'
;MLRRFSLRIGAISLIIGSLCALLGEGLNLWNNDPTQNSWFLPMILAALGTMVLLYGINIYTILSDKINLLGVLSSLLFFLGALVFVVGVIAIDIIVVPMLLSMAHTLTTVINAPGNAAQSAANSASSGLNSLKDGIAGLFGQSASGSDIPSVQIPQVNGLDLINKALASFHLPSFATITHWGHFFFSGGPLAPGCLLLGIALWQTRSFPRLTCYALIGGAGLNLISQIFLSLPILSNITGMLLFASLALLGISMLSPTKMDDLSQSVFSHTGRHARK
;
A
#
# COMPACT_ATOMS: atom_id res chain seq x y z
N MET A 1 -32.96 -23.61 5.96
CA MET A 1 -32.29 -22.79 7.00
C MET A 1 -30.77 -22.74 6.81
N LEU A 2 -30.12 -23.88 6.51
CA LEU A 2 -28.67 -23.98 6.28
C LEU A 2 -28.11 -22.92 5.31
N ARG A 3 -28.73 -22.76 4.13
CA ARG A 3 -28.29 -21.78 3.11
C ARG A 3 -28.24 -20.32 3.60
N ARG A 4 -29.23 -19.89 4.38
CA ARG A 4 -29.26 -18.54 4.97
C ARG A 4 -28.19 -18.37 6.04
N PHE A 5 -27.89 -19.43 6.78
CA PHE A 5 -26.83 -19.44 7.77
C PHE A 5 -25.45 -19.34 7.10
N SER A 6 -25.20 -20.13 6.05
CA SER A 6 -23.96 -20.05 5.26
C SER A 6 -23.75 -18.68 4.61
N LEU A 7 -24.80 -18.06 4.07
CA LEU A 7 -24.71 -16.70 3.53
C LEU A 7 -24.37 -15.65 4.59
N ARG A 8 -24.88 -15.78 5.83
CA ARG A 8 -24.51 -14.91 6.94
C ARG A 8 -23.04 -15.07 7.34
N ILE A 9 -22.54 -16.31 7.37
CA ILE A 9 -21.12 -16.58 7.61
C ILE A 9 -20.27 -15.93 6.52
N GLY A 10 -20.64 -16.08 5.25
CA GLY A 10 -19.94 -15.44 4.14
C GLY A 10 -19.92 -13.91 4.26
N ALA A 11 -21.03 -13.30 4.63
CA ALA A 11 -21.13 -11.85 4.84
C ALA A 11 -20.29 -11.37 6.04
N ILE A 12 -20.27 -12.11 7.15
CA ILE A 12 -19.41 -11.80 8.30
C ILE A 12 -17.93 -11.94 7.91
N SER A 13 -17.56 -12.99 7.17
CA SER A 13 -16.20 -13.18 6.65
C SER A 13 -15.78 -12.02 5.75
N LEU A 14 -16.67 -11.54 4.89
CA LEU A 14 -16.46 -10.36 4.07
C LEU A 14 -16.16 -9.11 4.90
N ILE A 15 -16.94 -8.86 5.96
CA ILE A 15 -16.75 -7.72 6.86
C ILE A 15 -15.42 -7.83 7.60
N ILE A 16 -15.14 -8.98 8.22
CA ILE A 16 -13.91 -9.18 9.00
C ILE A 16 -12.68 -9.06 8.09
N GLY A 17 -12.70 -9.70 6.93
CA GLY A 17 -11.59 -9.66 5.98
C GLY A 17 -11.31 -8.26 5.46
N SER A 18 -12.36 -7.52 5.09
CA SER A 18 -12.23 -6.13 4.61
C SER A 18 -11.79 -5.16 5.71
N LEU A 19 -12.28 -5.28 6.94
CA LEU A 19 -11.82 -4.48 8.07
C LEU A 19 -10.35 -4.77 8.41
N CYS A 20 -9.95 -6.05 8.36
CA CYS A 20 -8.56 -6.46 8.57
C CYS A 20 -7.64 -5.84 7.51
N ALA A 21 -8.04 -5.89 6.23
CA ALA A 21 -7.29 -5.25 5.14
C ALA A 21 -7.24 -3.72 5.25
N LEU A 22 -8.36 -3.09 5.62
CA LEU A 22 -8.42 -1.65 5.89
C LEU A 22 -7.48 -1.23 7.03
N LEU A 23 -7.42 -2.03 8.11
CA LEU A 23 -6.48 -1.78 9.20
C LEU A 23 -5.03 -1.95 8.75
N GLY A 24 -4.73 -2.94 7.90
CA GLY A 24 -3.39 -3.10 7.31
C GLY A 24 -2.97 -1.84 6.55
N GLU A 25 -3.85 -1.31 5.71
CA GLU A 25 -3.63 -0.06 4.96
C GLU A 25 -3.48 1.16 5.87
N GLY A 26 -4.33 1.27 6.89
CA GLY A 26 -4.25 2.35 7.87
C GLY A 26 -2.94 2.32 8.68
N LEU A 27 -2.45 1.14 9.04
CA LEU A 27 -1.15 0.98 9.70
C LEU A 27 0.01 1.30 8.75
N ASN A 28 -0.11 0.97 7.47
CA ASN A 28 0.90 1.30 6.46
C ASN A 28 1.05 2.82 6.24
N LEU A 29 -0.05 3.60 6.40
CA LEU A 29 0.03 5.06 6.39
C LEU A 29 0.87 5.62 7.54
N TRP A 30 0.80 5.00 8.71
CA TRP A 30 1.60 5.42 9.87
C TRP A 30 3.06 5.00 9.71
N ASN A 31 3.30 3.78 9.24
CA ASN A 31 4.63 3.19 9.19
C ASN A 31 4.92 2.60 7.81
N ASN A 32 5.48 3.44 6.93
CA ASN A 32 5.79 3.11 5.54
C ASN A 32 7.30 2.87 5.33
N ASP A 33 8.05 2.45 6.36
CA ASP A 33 9.48 2.16 6.25
C ASP A 33 9.74 0.64 6.13
N PRO A 34 10.12 0.13 4.94
CA PRO A 34 10.36 -1.29 4.70
C PRO A 34 11.57 -1.88 5.43
N THR A 35 12.37 -1.03 6.07
CA THR A 35 13.54 -1.47 6.85
C THR A 35 13.21 -1.78 8.30
N GLN A 36 12.03 -1.39 8.78
CA GLN A 36 11.60 -1.64 10.15
C GLN A 36 10.78 -2.92 10.26
N ASN A 37 10.99 -3.69 11.33
CA ASN A 37 10.25 -4.94 11.58
C ASN A 37 8.72 -4.75 11.64
N SER A 38 8.27 -3.53 11.94
CA SER A 38 6.87 -3.14 11.96
C SER A 38 6.21 -3.07 10.57
N TRP A 39 6.99 -3.04 9.48
CA TRP A 39 6.50 -3.07 8.09
C TRP A 39 5.75 -4.37 7.74
N PHE A 40 6.17 -5.50 8.32
CA PHE A 40 5.56 -6.79 8.00
C PHE A 40 4.13 -6.93 8.53
N LEU A 41 3.83 -6.28 9.66
CA LEU A 41 2.51 -6.35 10.29
C LEU A 41 1.37 -5.87 9.37
N PRO A 42 1.40 -4.65 8.79
CA PRO A 42 0.34 -4.21 7.87
C PRO A 42 0.22 -5.10 6.64
N MET A 43 1.33 -5.58 6.08
CA MET A 43 1.39 -6.45 4.91
C MET A 43 0.71 -7.80 5.17
N ILE A 44 1.06 -8.46 6.29
CA ILE A 44 0.47 -9.73 6.70
C ILE A 44 -1.01 -9.56 7.02
N LEU A 45 -1.37 -8.48 7.72
CA LEU A 45 -2.75 -8.19 8.09
C LEU A 45 -3.61 -7.99 6.83
N ALA A 46 -3.12 -7.25 5.84
CA ALA A 46 -3.81 -7.06 4.57
C ALA A 46 -3.92 -8.35 3.74
N ALA A 47 -2.85 -9.14 3.66
CA ALA A 47 -2.87 -10.42 2.95
C ALA A 47 -3.84 -11.43 3.58
N LEU A 48 -3.79 -11.60 4.90
CA LEU A 48 -4.71 -12.49 5.63
C LEU A 48 -6.16 -11.98 5.56
N GLY A 49 -6.36 -10.68 5.72
CA GLY A 49 -7.67 -10.05 5.56
C GLY A 49 -8.27 -10.32 4.18
N THR A 50 -7.48 -10.19 3.13
CA THR A 50 -7.90 -10.47 1.75
C THR A 50 -8.21 -11.95 1.51
N MET A 51 -7.47 -12.87 2.13
CA MET A 51 -7.80 -14.31 2.09
C MET A 51 -9.13 -14.64 2.77
N VAL A 52 -9.41 -14.02 3.93
CA VAL A 52 -10.70 -14.16 4.63
C VAL A 52 -11.84 -13.55 3.82
N LEU A 53 -11.57 -12.43 3.15
CA LEU A 53 -12.51 -11.76 2.25
C LEU A 53 -12.86 -12.66 1.06
N LEU A 54 -11.86 -13.29 0.43
CA LEU A 54 -12.05 -14.24 -0.66
C LEU A 54 -12.99 -15.38 -0.30
N TYR A 55 -12.82 -15.95 0.90
CA TYR A 55 -13.71 -16.98 1.41
C TYR A 55 -15.17 -16.50 1.47
N GLY A 56 -15.40 -15.26 1.93
CA GLY A 56 -16.73 -14.66 2.01
C GLY A 56 -17.39 -14.45 0.64
N ILE A 57 -16.67 -13.90 -0.34
CA ILE A 57 -17.19 -13.70 -1.71
C ILE A 57 -17.48 -15.02 -2.41
N ASN A 58 -16.63 -16.03 -2.22
CA ASN A 58 -16.83 -17.33 -2.84
C ASN A 58 -18.11 -18.00 -2.32
N ILE A 59 -18.32 -17.98 -1.00
CA ILE A 59 -19.58 -18.44 -0.38
C ILE A 59 -20.77 -17.69 -0.96
N TYR A 60 -20.70 -16.35 -1.05
CA TYR A 60 -21.79 -15.57 -1.61
C TYR A 60 -22.08 -15.94 -3.07
N THR A 61 -21.04 -16.14 -3.87
CA THR A 61 -21.16 -16.44 -5.31
C THR A 61 -21.81 -17.80 -5.56
N ILE A 62 -21.43 -18.82 -4.80
CA ILE A 62 -21.99 -20.18 -4.92
C ILE A 62 -23.44 -20.23 -4.42
N LEU A 63 -23.76 -19.51 -3.35
CA LEU A 63 -25.04 -19.64 -2.64
C LEU A 63 -26.07 -18.58 -3.03
N SER A 64 -25.76 -17.61 -3.89
CA SER A 64 -26.69 -16.55 -4.30
C SER A 64 -27.42 -16.90 -5.60
N ASP A 65 -28.75 -17.01 -5.56
CA ASP A 65 -29.58 -17.22 -6.76
C ASP A 65 -29.71 -15.96 -7.64
N LYS A 66 -29.23 -14.81 -7.17
CA LYS A 66 -29.47 -13.50 -7.80
C LYS A 66 -28.30 -12.99 -8.65
N ILE A 67 -27.26 -13.81 -8.84
CA ILE A 67 -26.08 -13.43 -9.59
C ILE A 67 -26.32 -13.68 -11.08
N ASN A 68 -26.22 -12.62 -11.89
CA ASN A 68 -26.20 -12.71 -13.35
C ASN A 68 -24.80 -13.12 -13.86
N LEU A 69 -24.68 -13.42 -15.16
CA LEU A 69 -23.39 -13.75 -15.80
C LEU A 69 -22.30 -12.71 -15.49
N LEU A 70 -22.66 -11.41 -15.52
CA LEU A 70 -21.74 -10.32 -15.20
C LEU A 70 -21.25 -10.39 -13.75
N GLY A 71 -22.13 -10.74 -12.81
CA GLY A 71 -21.78 -10.96 -11.42
C GLY A 71 -20.83 -12.15 -11.22
N VAL A 72 -21.03 -13.27 -11.94
CA VAL A 72 -20.08 -14.40 -11.91
C VAL A 72 -18.71 -13.98 -12.44
N LEU A 73 -18.68 -13.30 -13.60
CA LEU A 73 -17.44 -12.82 -14.20
C LEU A 73 -16.71 -11.83 -13.27
N SER A 74 -17.45 -10.92 -12.64
CA SER A 74 -16.89 -9.97 -11.68
C SER A 74 -16.32 -10.65 -10.44
N SER A 75 -16.97 -11.70 -9.93
CA SER A 75 -16.49 -12.50 -8.81
C SER A 75 -15.23 -13.28 -9.17
N LEU A 76 -15.15 -13.84 -10.39
CA LEU A 76 -13.95 -14.49 -10.89
C LEU A 76 -12.78 -13.50 -11.04
N LEU A 77 -13.03 -12.32 -11.60
CA LEU A 77 -12.01 -11.28 -11.74
C LEU A 77 -11.55 -10.77 -10.37
N PHE A 78 -12.48 -10.59 -9.43
CA PHE A 78 -12.17 -10.26 -8.05
C PHE A 78 -11.31 -11.35 -7.39
N PHE A 79 -11.64 -12.63 -7.60
CA PHE A 79 -10.88 -13.74 -7.06
C PHE A 79 -9.45 -13.80 -7.59
N LEU A 80 -9.28 -13.68 -8.91
CA LEU A 80 -7.96 -13.60 -9.54
C LEU A 80 -7.18 -12.37 -9.06
N GLY A 81 -7.84 -11.22 -8.98
CA GLY A 81 -7.27 -9.99 -8.43
C GLY A 81 -6.78 -10.16 -7.00
N ALA A 82 -7.57 -10.80 -6.14
CA ALA A 82 -7.19 -11.09 -4.75
C ALA A 82 -6.02 -12.08 -4.64
N LEU A 83 -5.93 -13.07 -5.51
CA LEU A 83 -4.75 -13.95 -5.56
C LEU A 83 -3.50 -13.18 -5.97
N VAL A 84 -3.60 -12.36 -7.02
CA VAL A 84 -2.51 -11.51 -7.49
C VAL A 84 -2.11 -10.50 -6.40
N PHE A 85 -3.07 -9.95 -5.67
CA PHE A 85 -2.84 -9.10 -4.49
C PHE A 85 -1.98 -9.83 -3.46
N VAL A 86 -2.40 -11.01 -3.00
CA VAL A 86 -1.69 -11.73 -1.93
C VAL A 86 -0.29 -12.14 -2.39
N VAL A 87 -0.18 -12.69 -3.60
CA VAL A 87 1.13 -13.07 -4.16
C VAL A 87 2.02 -11.85 -4.33
N GLY A 88 1.49 -10.73 -4.83
CA GLY A 88 2.20 -9.48 -5.00
C GLY A 88 2.73 -8.91 -3.69
N VAL A 89 1.87 -8.81 -2.66
CA VAL A 89 2.27 -8.34 -1.32
C VAL A 89 3.35 -9.23 -0.71
N ILE A 90 3.21 -10.55 -0.80
CA ILE A 90 4.22 -11.47 -0.26
C ILE A 90 5.53 -11.39 -1.05
N ALA A 91 5.47 -11.50 -2.37
CA ALA A 91 6.66 -11.56 -3.21
C ALA A 91 7.40 -10.21 -3.25
N ILE A 92 6.69 -9.11 -3.43
CA ILE A 92 7.29 -7.80 -3.65
C ILE A 92 7.51 -7.07 -2.33
N ASP A 93 6.45 -6.86 -1.55
CA ASP A 93 6.52 -5.99 -0.36
C ASP A 93 7.16 -6.67 0.85
N ILE A 94 6.98 -7.98 1.03
CA ILE A 94 7.58 -8.72 2.16
C ILE A 94 8.98 -9.23 1.82
N ILE A 95 9.25 -9.65 0.58
CA ILE A 95 10.51 -10.31 0.21
C ILE A 95 11.42 -9.37 -0.58
N VAL A 96 11.04 -8.98 -1.80
CA VAL A 96 11.96 -8.31 -2.74
C VAL A 96 12.39 -6.93 -2.26
N VAL A 97 11.44 -6.07 -1.84
CA VAL A 97 11.75 -4.69 -1.43
C VAL A 97 12.68 -4.66 -0.22
N PRO A 98 12.39 -5.37 0.90
CA PRO A 98 13.31 -5.43 2.04
C PRO A 98 14.67 -6.04 1.69
N MET A 99 14.71 -7.08 0.83
CA MET A 99 15.96 -7.69 0.38
C MET A 99 16.85 -6.68 -0.35
N LEU A 100 16.29 -5.96 -1.32
CA LEU A 100 17.04 -4.96 -2.09
C LEU A 100 17.52 -3.81 -1.20
N LEU A 101 16.71 -3.34 -0.25
CA LEU A 101 17.13 -2.31 0.70
C LEU A 101 18.25 -2.79 1.63
N SER A 102 18.16 -4.01 2.15
CA SER A 102 19.20 -4.62 2.98
C SER A 102 20.52 -4.78 2.22
N MET A 103 20.45 -5.21 0.95
CA MET A 103 21.61 -5.25 0.06
C MET A 103 22.18 -3.85 -0.19
N ALA A 104 21.34 -2.84 -0.39
CA ALA A 104 21.77 -1.46 -0.62
C ALA A 104 22.54 -0.92 0.57
N HIS A 105 21.98 -1.13 1.77
CA HIS A 105 22.60 -0.73 3.03
C HIS A 105 23.94 -1.44 3.24
N THR A 106 23.98 -2.75 2.99
CA THR A 106 25.20 -3.55 3.15
C THR A 106 26.29 -3.10 2.18
N LEU A 107 25.96 -2.89 0.90
CA LEU A 107 26.91 -2.39 -0.10
C LEU A 107 27.44 -1.00 0.26
N THR A 108 26.55 -0.09 0.67
CA THR A 108 26.93 1.25 1.13
C THR A 108 27.93 1.17 2.29
N THR A 109 27.63 0.32 3.27
CA THR A 109 28.47 0.16 4.47
C THR A 109 29.83 -0.44 4.13
N VAL A 110 29.87 -1.53 3.35
CA VAL A 110 31.10 -2.25 3.02
C VAL A 110 32.01 -1.41 2.12
N ILE A 111 31.45 -0.69 1.13
CA ILE A 111 32.24 0.11 0.18
C ILE A 111 32.75 1.40 0.83
N ASN A 112 31.91 2.06 1.64
CA ASN A 112 32.30 3.33 2.25
C ASN A 112 33.11 3.17 3.54
N ALA A 113 33.12 2.01 4.20
CA ALA A 113 33.87 1.81 5.45
C ALA A 113 35.38 2.09 5.32
N PRO A 114 36.11 1.57 4.31
CA PRO A 114 37.51 1.90 4.11
C PRO A 114 37.74 3.39 3.79
N GLY A 115 36.85 4.00 2.99
CA GLY A 115 36.89 5.43 2.68
C GLY A 115 36.70 6.28 3.92
N ASN A 116 35.72 5.98 4.75
CA ASN A 116 35.47 6.69 6.01
C ASN A 116 36.64 6.53 7.00
N ALA A 117 37.28 5.36 7.05
CA ALA A 117 38.47 5.15 7.87
C ALA A 117 39.67 5.97 7.37
N ALA A 118 39.91 6.00 6.06
CA ALA A 118 40.96 6.79 5.45
C ALA A 118 40.73 8.30 5.64
N GLN A 119 39.48 8.76 5.46
CA GLN A 119 39.08 10.14 5.72
C GLN A 119 39.27 10.53 7.19
N SER A 120 38.89 9.66 8.12
CA SER A 120 39.08 9.90 9.56
C SER A 120 40.57 10.00 9.92
N ALA A 121 41.41 9.13 9.35
CA ALA A 121 42.86 9.17 9.54
C ALA A 121 43.48 10.45 8.96
N ALA A 122 43.09 10.83 7.73
CA ALA A 122 43.57 12.05 7.08
C ALA A 122 43.14 13.32 7.85
N ASN A 123 41.92 13.34 8.37
CA ASN A 123 41.42 14.45 9.20
C ASN A 123 42.14 14.52 10.55
N SER A 124 42.44 13.37 11.16
CA SER A 124 43.23 13.30 12.40
C SER A 124 44.67 13.76 12.19
N ALA A 125 45.27 13.42 11.05
CA ALA A 125 46.59 13.91 10.69
C ALA A 125 46.59 15.43 10.41
N SER A 126 45.58 15.92 9.69
CA SER A 126 45.44 17.35 9.38
C SER A 126 45.22 18.19 10.64
N SER A 127 44.39 17.72 11.58
CA SER A 127 44.18 18.39 12.87
C SER A 127 45.42 18.34 13.75
N GLY A 128 46.15 17.22 13.76
CA GLY A 128 47.43 17.09 14.44
C GLY A 128 48.49 18.06 13.90
N LEU A 129 48.58 18.21 12.58
CA LEU A 129 49.48 19.15 11.91
C LEU A 129 49.11 20.60 12.19
N ASN A 130 47.81 20.95 12.15
CA ASN A 130 47.35 22.29 12.52
C ASN A 130 47.64 22.59 14.00
N SER A 131 47.47 21.60 14.89
CA SER A 131 47.80 21.76 16.32
C SER A 131 49.30 21.98 16.55
N LEU A 132 50.17 21.29 15.80
CA LEU A 132 51.62 21.52 15.83
C LEU A 132 51.99 22.90 15.31
N LYS A 133 51.40 23.32 14.18
CA LYS A 133 51.57 24.66 13.61
C LYS A 133 51.20 25.75 14.62
N ASP A 134 50.05 25.62 15.28
CA ASP A 134 49.58 26.59 16.26
C ASP A 134 50.45 26.59 17.52
N GLY A 135 50.89 25.41 17.98
CA GLY A 135 51.80 25.27 19.12
C GLY A 135 53.17 25.90 18.86
N ILE A 136 53.75 25.69 17.67
CA ILE A 136 55.03 26.30 17.27
C ILE A 136 54.88 27.82 17.13
N ALA A 137 53.82 28.30 16.46
CA ALA A 137 53.56 29.73 16.32
C ALA A 137 53.42 30.41 17.69
N GLY A 138 52.69 29.78 18.62
CA GLY A 138 52.55 30.25 19.99
C GLY A 138 53.88 30.30 20.77
N LEU A 139 54.79 29.36 20.53
CA LEU A 139 56.10 29.31 21.21
C LEU A 139 57.05 30.44 20.77
N PHE A 140 56.90 30.95 19.54
CA PHE A 140 57.70 32.05 19.01
C PHE A 140 56.98 33.41 19.05
N GLY A 141 55.82 33.51 19.71
CA GLY A 141 55.04 34.74 19.81
C GLY A 141 54.52 35.25 18.47
N GLN A 142 54.47 34.40 17.44
CA GLN A 142 53.94 34.73 16.13
C GLN A 142 52.48 34.31 16.05
N SER A 143 51.62 35.18 15.54
CA SER A 143 50.25 34.81 15.17
C SER A 143 50.33 33.87 13.97
N ALA A 144 49.77 32.66 14.05
CA ALA A 144 49.73 31.71 12.93
C ALA A 144 48.85 32.28 11.80
N SER A 145 49.45 33.00 10.85
CA SER A 145 48.74 33.64 9.73
C SER A 145 48.65 32.76 8.46
N GLY A 146 49.02 31.48 8.55
CA GLY A 146 48.90 30.53 7.45
C GLY A 146 47.51 29.91 7.37
N SER A 147 47.02 29.58 6.18
CA SER A 147 45.78 28.81 6.01
C SER A 147 45.89 27.44 6.67
N ASP A 148 44.83 26.96 7.29
CA ASP A 148 44.77 25.62 7.86
C ASP A 148 44.79 24.55 6.77
N ILE A 149 45.34 23.39 7.10
CA ILE A 149 45.26 22.22 6.20
C ILE A 149 43.78 21.80 6.14
N PRO A 150 43.15 21.84 4.96
CA PRO A 150 41.73 21.51 4.83
C PRO A 150 41.49 20.02 5.03
N SER A 151 40.35 19.67 5.62
CA SER A 151 39.91 18.28 5.76
C SER A 151 39.70 17.62 4.40
N VAL A 152 40.08 16.35 4.28
CA VAL A 152 39.83 15.56 3.06
C VAL A 152 38.39 15.06 3.08
N GLN A 153 37.71 15.10 1.93
CA GLN A 153 36.39 14.49 1.76
C GLN A 153 36.45 13.44 0.65
N ILE A 154 36.18 12.19 0.99
CA ILE A 154 36.17 11.09 0.03
C ILE A 154 34.73 10.94 -0.50
N PRO A 155 34.52 10.88 -1.83
CA PRO A 155 33.20 10.64 -2.39
C PRO A 155 32.60 9.35 -1.86
N GLN A 156 31.37 9.42 -1.35
CA GLN A 156 30.64 8.23 -0.87
C GLN A 156 29.82 7.61 -2.00
N VAL A 157 29.78 6.29 -2.02
CA VAL A 157 28.98 5.52 -2.96
C VAL A 157 27.60 5.23 -2.36
N ASN A 158 26.55 5.45 -3.14
CA ASN A 158 25.19 5.09 -2.78
C ASN A 158 24.89 3.64 -3.22
N GLY A 159 24.57 2.77 -2.27
CA GLY A 159 24.24 1.37 -2.55
C GLY A 159 22.98 1.18 -3.39
N LEU A 160 22.00 2.10 -3.34
CA LEU A 160 20.82 2.04 -4.21
C LEU A 160 21.18 2.26 -5.68
N ASP A 161 22.14 3.13 -5.97
CA ASP A 161 22.61 3.37 -7.33
C ASP A 161 23.35 2.14 -7.89
N LEU A 162 24.11 1.44 -7.04
CA LEU A 162 24.74 0.18 -7.41
C LEU A 162 23.71 -0.91 -7.69
N ILE A 163 22.66 -1.02 -6.87
CA ILE A 163 21.58 -1.97 -7.11
C ILE A 163 20.83 -1.65 -8.40
N ASN A 164 20.52 -0.38 -8.66
CA ASN A 164 19.86 0.00 -9.91
C ASN A 164 20.73 -0.33 -11.13
N LYS A 165 22.06 -0.14 -11.05
CA LYS A 165 22.99 -0.57 -12.10
C LYS A 165 23.01 -2.09 -12.27
N ALA A 166 23.00 -2.84 -11.17
CA ALA A 166 22.93 -4.30 -11.22
C ALA A 166 21.61 -4.79 -11.83
N LEU A 167 20.46 -4.26 -11.39
CA LEU A 167 19.14 -4.56 -11.96
C LEU A 167 19.11 -4.27 -13.46
N ALA A 168 19.62 -3.11 -13.88
CA ALA A 168 19.72 -2.75 -15.29
C ALA A 168 20.59 -3.73 -16.09
N SER A 169 21.71 -4.21 -15.52
CA SER A 169 22.57 -5.21 -16.18
C SER A 169 21.87 -6.55 -16.41
N PHE A 170 20.92 -6.91 -15.54
CA PHE A 170 20.08 -8.10 -15.67
C PHE A 170 18.78 -7.85 -16.45
N HIS A 171 18.60 -6.65 -17.04
CA HIS A 171 17.36 -6.24 -17.70
C HIS A 171 16.12 -6.32 -16.78
N LEU A 172 16.33 -6.13 -15.48
CA LEU A 172 15.27 -6.09 -14.48
C LEU A 172 14.78 -4.65 -14.25
N PRO A 173 13.52 -4.48 -13.80
CA PRO A 173 12.99 -3.15 -13.47
C PRO A 173 13.83 -2.46 -12.39
N SER A 174 13.87 -1.13 -12.43
CA SER A 174 14.55 -0.33 -11.39
C SER A 174 13.91 -0.55 -10.02
N PHE A 175 14.66 -0.25 -8.96
CA PHE A 175 14.14 -0.32 -7.59
C PHE A 175 12.86 0.52 -7.43
N ALA A 176 12.84 1.74 -7.98
CA ALA A 176 11.66 2.61 -7.94
C ALA A 176 10.43 1.97 -8.62
N THR A 177 10.64 1.28 -9.74
CA THR A 177 9.57 0.55 -10.43
C THR A 177 9.07 -0.62 -9.58
N ILE A 178 9.98 -1.39 -8.96
CA ILE A 178 9.61 -2.52 -8.08
C ILE A 178 8.80 -2.01 -6.88
N THR A 179 9.24 -0.94 -6.23
CA THR A 179 8.51 -0.33 -5.10
C THR A 179 7.14 0.20 -5.53
N HIS A 180 7.03 0.78 -6.72
CA HIS A 180 5.74 1.20 -7.27
C HIS A 180 4.79 0.01 -7.46
N TRP A 181 5.29 -1.11 -8.01
CA TRP A 181 4.51 -2.34 -8.12
C TRP A 181 4.08 -2.86 -6.75
N GLY A 182 4.96 -2.83 -5.76
CA GLY A 182 4.62 -3.17 -4.37
C GLY A 182 3.43 -2.36 -3.86
N HIS A 183 3.50 -1.03 -3.96
CA HIS A 183 2.39 -0.16 -3.60
C HIS A 183 1.11 -0.43 -4.41
N PHE A 184 1.22 -0.74 -5.71
CA PHE A 184 0.07 -1.10 -6.54
C PHE A 184 -0.61 -2.39 -6.05
N PHE A 185 0.17 -3.43 -5.74
CA PHE A 185 -0.35 -4.67 -5.18
C PHE A 185 -0.98 -4.42 -3.81
N PHE A 186 -0.24 -3.82 -2.89
CA PHE A 186 -0.71 -3.58 -1.53
C PHE A 186 -1.95 -2.68 -1.44
N SER A 187 -2.08 -1.69 -2.33
CA SER A 187 -3.24 -0.78 -2.31
C SER A 187 -4.51 -1.32 -2.94
N GLY A 188 -4.52 -2.60 -3.33
CA GLY A 188 -5.69 -3.27 -3.87
C GLY A 188 -5.94 -3.02 -5.36
N GLY A 189 -4.94 -2.56 -6.11
CA GLY A 189 -5.05 -2.35 -7.56
C GLY A 189 -5.56 -3.56 -8.35
N PRO A 190 -5.03 -4.77 -8.11
CA PRO A 190 -5.54 -5.98 -8.77
C PRO A 190 -7.01 -6.29 -8.45
N LEU A 191 -7.49 -5.89 -7.27
CA LEU A 191 -8.87 -6.13 -6.82
C LEU A 191 -9.86 -5.15 -7.48
N ALA A 192 -9.41 -3.93 -7.76
CA ALA A 192 -10.27 -2.82 -8.19
C ALA A 192 -11.09 -3.11 -9.46
N PRO A 193 -10.57 -3.73 -10.55
CA PRO A 193 -11.38 -4.10 -11.71
C PRO A 193 -12.53 -5.05 -11.36
N GLY A 194 -12.27 -6.04 -10.50
CA GLY A 194 -13.29 -6.96 -10.01
C GLY A 194 -14.36 -6.25 -9.17
N CYS A 195 -13.94 -5.38 -8.26
CA CYS A 195 -14.85 -4.55 -7.45
C CYS A 195 -15.73 -3.64 -8.30
N LEU A 196 -15.15 -3.01 -9.33
CA LEU A 196 -15.85 -2.10 -10.22
C LEU A 196 -16.94 -2.84 -11.01
N LEU A 197 -16.58 -3.97 -11.62
CA LEU A 197 -17.54 -4.81 -12.35
C LEU A 197 -18.62 -5.37 -11.42
N LEU A 198 -18.25 -5.77 -10.20
CA LEU A 198 -19.19 -6.26 -9.20
C LEU A 198 -20.18 -5.16 -8.82
N GLY A 199 -19.70 -3.94 -8.56
CA GLY A 199 -20.55 -2.78 -8.28
C GLY A 199 -21.54 -2.49 -9.42
N ILE A 200 -21.09 -2.57 -10.68
CA ILE A 200 -21.97 -2.40 -11.86
C ILE A 200 -22.99 -3.53 -11.96
N ALA A 201 -22.58 -4.79 -11.75
CA ALA A 201 -23.48 -5.95 -11.81
C ALA A 201 -24.59 -5.88 -10.74
N LEU A 202 -24.23 -5.50 -9.51
CA LEU A 202 -25.18 -5.33 -8.41
C LEU A 202 -26.12 -4.14 -8.65
N TRP A 203 -25.62 -3.07 -9.27
CA TRP A 203 -26.43 -1.92 -9.64
C TRP A 203 -27.49 -2.27 -10.69
N GLN A 204 -27.09 -3.00 -11.74
CA GLN A 204 -28.00 -3.43 -12.81
C GLN A 204 -29.10 -4.36 -12.31
N THR A 205 -28.75 -5.31 -11.44
CA THR A 205 -29.70 -6.28 -10.89
C THR A 205 -30.60 -5.71 -9.78
N ARG A 206 -30.37 -4.45 -9.35
CA ARG A 206 -31.06 -3.78 -8.23
C ARG A 206 -31.15 -4.65 -6.97
N SER A 207 -30.19 -5.55 -6.79
CA SER A 207 -30.23 -6.56 -5.73
C SER A 207 -29.73 -6.04 -4.37
N PHE A 208 -29.13 -4.85 -4.37
CA PHE A 208 -28.48 -4.23 -3.21
C PHE A 208 -28.82 -2.72 -3.10
N PRO A 209 -28.60 -2.11 -1.92
CA PRO A 209 -28.70 -0.67 -1.77
C PRO A 209 -27.84 0.07 -2.80
N ARG A 210 -28.40 1.14 -3.38
CA ARG A 210 -27.66 1.98 -4.35
C ARG A 210 -26.37 2.55 -3.76
N LEU A 211 -26.38 2.87 -2.47
CA LEU A 211 -25.21 3.37 -1.75
C LEU A 211 -24.03 2.40 -1.85
N THR A 212 -24.27 1.11 -1.62
CA THR A 212 -23.25 0.06 -1.70
C THR A 212 -22.67 -0.06 -3.10
N CYS A 213 -23.52 0.01 -4.12
CA CYS A 213 -23.10 -0.04 -5.51
C CYS A 213 -22.23 1.18 -5.87
N TYR A 214 -22.65 2.39 -5.49
CA TYR A 214 -21.88 3.61 -5.72
C TYR A 214 -20.57 3.63 -4.93
N ALA A 215 -20.56 3.11 -3.71
CA ALA A 215 -19.34 2.98 -2.91
C ALA A 215 -18.31 2.04 -3.58
N LEU A 216 -18.76 0.88 -4.10
CA LEU A 216 -17.88 -0.06 -4.81
C LEU A 216 -17.33 0.55 -6.11
N ILE A 217 -18.19 1.16 -6.92
CA ILE A 217 -17.79 1.77 -8.20
C ILE A 217 -16.86 2.96 -7.94
N GLY A 218 -17.21 3.84 -7.01
CA GLY A 218 -16.43 5.02 -6.66
C GLY A 218 -15.08 4.65 -6.02
N GLY A 219 -15.08 3.74 -5.04
CA GLY A 219 -13.86 3.26 -4.39
C GLY A 219 -12.90 2.59 -5.38
N ALA A 220 -13.41 1.70 -6.22
CA ALA A 220 -12.60 1.03 -7.25
C ALA A 220 -12.12 1.99 -8.35
N GLY A 221 -12.99 2.90 -8.81
CA GLY A 221 -12.64 3.89 -9.82
C GLY A 221 -11.56 4.85 -9.33
N LEU A 222 -11.70 5.38 -8.11
CA LEU A 222 -10.70 6.26 -7.50
C LEU A 222 -9.37 5.52 -7.27
N ASN A 223 -9.41 4.26 -6.84
CA ASN A 223 -8.23 3.42 -6.67
C ASN A 223 -7.46 3.22 -7.98
N LEU A 224 -8.17 2.83 -9.06
CA LEU A 224 -7.56 2.69 -10.39
C LEU A 224 -7.00 4.01 -10.93
N ILE A 225 -7.75 5.11 -10.80
CA ILE A 225 -7.30 6.42 -11.28
C ILE A 225 -6.04 6.86 -10.52
N SER A 226 -6.03 6.68 -9.19
CA SER A 226 -4.90 7.02 -8.33
C SER A 226 -3.64 6.25 -8.75
N GLN A 227 -3.75 4.94 -8.93
CA GLN A 227 -2.63 4.08 -9.25
C GLN A 227 -2.09 4.29 -10.68
N ILE A 228 -2.97 4.48 -11.66
CA ILE A 228 -2.59 4.61 -13.08
C ILE A 228 -2.07 6.01 -13.40
N PHE A 229 -2.67 7.07 -12.84
CA PHE A 229 -2.41 8.44 -13.30
C PHE A 229 -1.68 9.33 -12.29
N LEU A 230 -1.85 9.11 -10.98
CA LEU A 230 -1.34 10.03 -9.96
C LEU A 230 -0.11 9.49 -9.23
N SER A 231 0.05 8.17 -9.15
CA SER A 231 1.23 7.45 -8.61
C SER A 231 1.80 8.00 -7.29
N LEU A 232 0.95 8.60 -6.44
CA LEU A 232 1.32 9.12 -5.13
C LEU A 232 1.03 8.06 -4.06
N PRO A 233 2.05 7.58 -3.30
CA PRO A 233 1.88 6.49 -2.34
C PRO A 233 0.78 6.75 -1.29
N ILE A 234 0.72 7.97 -0.76
CA ILE A 234 -0.29 8.38 0.22
C ILE A 234 -1.70 8.29 -0.37
N LEU A 235 -1.88 8.78 -1.60
CA LEU A 235 -3.17 8.72 -2.27
C LEU A 235 -3.56 7.28 -2.58
N SER A 236 -2.59 6.43 -2.93
CA SER A 236 -2.78 5.00 -3.15
C SER A 236 -3.36 4.32 -1.91
N ASN A 237 -2.73 4.50 -0.75
CA ASN A 237 -3.21 3.93 0.52
C ASN A 237 -4.60 4.45 0.90
N ILE A 238 -4.87 5.76 0.78
CA ILE A 238 -6.21 6.33 1.05
C ILE A 238 -7.26 5.69 0.15
N THR A 239 -6.95 5.53 -1.14
CA THR A 239 -7.87 4.91 -2.09
C THR A 239 -8.01 3.41 -1.89
N GLY A 240 -6.98 2.73 -1.36
CA GLY A 240 -7.03 1.34 -0.90
C GLY A 240 -7.94 1.18 0.32
N MET A 241 -7.82 2.05 1.31
CA MET A 241 -8.74 2.09 2.46
C MET A 241 -10.19 2.30 2.03
N LEU A 242 -10.45 3.20 1.08
CA LEU A 242 -11.79 3.42 0.52
C LEU A 242 -12.31 2.17 -0.21
N LEU A 243 -11.46 1.47 -0.97
CA LEU A 243 -11.80 0.21 -1.62
C LEU A 243 -12.21 -0.85 -0.59
N PHE A 244 -11.39 -1.09 0.45
CA PHE A 244 -11.72 -2.06 1.48
C PHE A 244 -12.93 -1.65 2.33
N ALA A 245 -13.12 -0.37 2.60
CA ALA A 245 -14.33 0.13 3.26
C ALA A 245 -15.60 -0.15 2.42
N SER A 246 -15.51 -0.01 1.10
CA SER A 246 -16.62 -0.34 0.20
C SER A 246 -16.97 -1.83 0.19
N LEU A 247 -15.96 -2.70 0.32
CA LEU A 247 -16.14 -4.16 0.46
C LEU A 247 -16.73 -4.54 1.83
N ALA A 248 -16.36 -3.82 2.90
CA ALA A 248 -17.01 -3.98 4.21
C ALA A 248 -18.50 -3.61 4.13
N LEU A 249 -18.82 -2.49 3.46
CA LEU A 249 -20.19 -2.05 3.23
C LEU A 249 -21.00 -3.08 2.42
N LEU A 250 -20.37 -3.75 1.45
CA LEU A 250 -20.98 -4.86 0.73
C LEU A 250 -21.36 -6.01 1.68
N GLY A 251 -20.46 -6.44 2.56
CA GLY A 251 -20.75 -7.45 3.58
C GLY A 251 -21.88 -7.05 4.52
N ILE A 252 -21.92 -5.79 4.97
CA ILE A 252 -23.01 -5.25 5.80
C ILE A 252 -24.35 -5.32 5.05
N SER A 253 -24.34 -4.98 3.77
CA SER A 253 -25.53 -4.99 2.91
C SER A 253 -26.05 -6.41 2.67
N MET A 254 -25.17 -7.42 2.68
CA MET A 254 -25.56 -8.83 2.61
C MET A 254 -26.25 -9.33 3.89
N LEU A 255 -25.89 -8.78 5.06
CA LEU A 255 -26.53 -9.11 6.34
C LEU A 255 -27.89 -8.43 6.53
N SER A 256 -28.07 -7.26 5.94
CA SER A 256 -29.31 -6.48 5.99
C SER A 256 -30.01 -6.46 4.62
N PRO A 257 -30.65 -7.57 4.19
CA PRO A 257 -31.47 -7.56 2.98
C PRO A 257 -32.52 -6.46 3.14
N THR A 258 -32.51 -5.51 2.21
CA THR A 258 -33.20 -4.23 2.32
C THR A 258 -34.69 -4.35 2.64
N LYS A 259 -35.04 -3.83 3.82
CA LYS A 259 -36.24 -2.99 4.08
C LYS A 259 -35.95 -1.49 3.80
N MET A 260 -34.87 -1.15 3.10
CA MET A 260 -34.43 0.25 2.93
C MET A 260 -35.05 1.03 1.75
N ASP A 261 -36.00 0.45 1.01
CA ASP A 261 -36.79 1.25 0.04
C ASP A 261 -37.70 2.28 0.74
N ASP A 262 -38.05 2.07 2.02
CA ASP A 262 -38.94 2.95 2.79
C ASP A 262 -38.33 4.31 3.16
N LEU A 263 -37.00 4.44 3.25
CA LEU A 263 -36.36 5.71 3.62
C LEU A 263 -36.23 6.68 2.44
N SER A 264 -36.16 6.19 1.21
CA SER A 264 -36.20 7.04 0.02
C SER A 264 -37.64 7.47 -0.32
N GLN A 265 -38.63 6.63 -0.02
CA GLN A 265 -40.05 6.96 -0.19
C GLN A 265 -40.57 7.89 0.92
N SER A 266 -40.08 7.81 2.16
CA SER A 266 -40.53 8.70 3.24
C SER A 266 -40.09 10.16 3.03
N VAL A 267 -38.89 10.39 2.49
CA VAL A 267 -38.41 11.76 2.20
C VAL A 267 -39.12 12.38 1.00
N PHE A 268 -39.41 11.59 -0.05
CA PHE A 268 -40.17 12.07 -1.22
C PHE A 268 -41.68 12.19 -0.98
N SER A 269 -42.26 11.38 -0.08
CA SER A 269 -43.69 11.50 0.27
C SER A 269 -43.99 12.67 1.19
N HIS A 270 -43.01 13.16 1.96
CA HIS A 270 -43.17 14.36 2.79
C HIS A 270 -43.05 15.67 1.99
N THR A 271 -42.31 15.70 0.89
CA THR A 271 -42.23 16.89 0.00
C THR A 271 -43.44 17.02 -0.92
N GLY A 272 -44.14 15.93 -1.24
CA GLY A 272 -45.36 15.96 -2.06
C GLY A 272 -46.63 16.45 -1.36
N ARG A 273 -46.64 16.54 -0.01
CA ARG A 273 -47.82 16.99 0.75
C ARG A 273 -47.90 18.49 1.00
N HIS A 274 -46.86 19.26 0.71
CA HIS A 274 -46.86 20.72 0.86
C HIS A 274 -47.10 21.50 -0.44
N ALA A 275 -47.19 20.83 -1.59
CA ALA A 275 -47.50 21.46 -2.89
C ALA A 275 -49.00 21.43 -3.27
N ARG A 276 -49.89 21.03 -2.35
CA ARG A 276 -51.35 21.12 -2.51
C ARG A 276 -51.99 21.82 -1.32
N LYS A 277 -51.79 23.13 -1.24
CA LYS A 277 -52.76 24.08 -0.68
C LYS A 277 -52.68 25.37 -1.48
#